data_AF-A0A2V7B2C6-F1
#
_entry.id   AF-A0A2V7B2C6-F1
#
_cell.length_a   1.000
_cell.length_b   1.000
_cell.length_c   1.000
_cell.angle_alpha   90.00
_cell.angle_beta   90.00
_cell.angle_gamma   90.00
#
_symmetry.space_group_name_H-M   'P 1'
#
loop_
_entity.id
_entity.type
_entity.pdbx_description
1 polymer ?
#
loop_
_entity_poly.entity_id
_entity_poly.type
_entity_poly.pdbx_seq_one_letter_code
_entity_poly.pdbx_strand_id
1 'polypeptide(L)'
;MESVVVAAPESRTAGHPLVPTLSRLVSHTLTVWGIPLALSVVTLVVFSPVLWNDFVEWDDQLNLYQNPAYRGLGMAQFRYFFTTVLLGHYIPLTWMTFGLDYVLWGMNPMGYHLTSLLVHAAGAAALYLVALRILQKATPLAGAPLRVGAVAGTLFFVLHPLRAESVAWATERRDVLSGLFLFLTLLAYLKMSDATGRRRRWLLIGASGLYLLALASKASVMVLPAMLILLDIYPLRRFDRRTLLEKIPFAVLGGAGAAVTYYAQNVNHFITPLERYPLSARIGMMFNSLWFYAEKTVLPLQLSPLYELPVRVNPLAPRFLLPALAVTLITVTVLALRRRWPAGLTVWACYVVALGPVIGLIHSGHQLTHDRYSYLPAIALSLLLGGAAGVFAREAAAGAFRPSLVRALAVTGLVAGIGLAGLSFQQAQVWRNTDTLWRYAVDSEPDCSICHGNLGAYLGNRGLAEEALQHFERTLVIRPDNVKAYHHLGYIHAMKGEYKEAAASYEKYLKRHPNDADALTNMGATLMSLGRPGEALDVLRRAEKINPNSPFVNTNLGYAIGDTGHPAESLPYLRRAIGIKWDMAHPWSGLVRFFSEMGQHDAARTALGILRMLDPVMASRASPWAIETW
;
A
#
# COMPACT_ATOMS: atom_id res chain seq x y z
N MET A 1 36.61 46.14 87.05
CA MET A 1 37.40 44.91 86.91
C MET A 1 36.43 43.75 86.96
N GLU A 2 35.88 43.33 85.82
CA GLU A 2 36.50 42.42 84.83
C GLU A 2 36.58 40.99 85.38
N SER A 3 36.07 39.98 84.68
CA SER A 3 36.75 39.52 83.47
C SER A 3 35.84 38.78 82.48
N VAL A 4 36.27 38.91 81.24
CA VAL A 4 35.67 38.55 79.95
C VAL A 4 36.01 37.10 79.58
N VAL A 5 35.08 36.38 78.94
CA VAL A 5 35.40 35.25 78.04
C VAL A 5 34.64 35.47 76.72
N VAL A 6 35.41 35.55 75.62
CA VAL A 6 34.98 35.85 74.25
C VAL A 6 34.51 34.56 73.54
N ALA A 7 33.50 34.71 72.68
CA ALA A 7 32.89 33.67 71.85
C ALA A 7 33.64 33.39 70.52
N ALA A 8 33.42 32.20 69.94
CA ALA A 8 33.64 31.88 68.53
C ALA A 8 32.52 30.95 67.98
N PRO A 9 32.07 31.08 66.71
CA PRO A 9 30.93 30.33 66.13
C PRO A 9 31.34 29.30 65.05
N GLU A 10 30.52 28.28 64.77
CA GLU A 10 30.47 27.46 63.52
C GLU A 10 29.40 26.35 63.68
N SER A 11 28.67 25.80 62.69
CA SER A 11 28.45 26.06 61.26
C SER A 11 27.16 25.32 60.85
N ARG A 12 26.36 25.89 59.94
CA ARG A 12 25.27 25.20 59.22
C ARG A 12 25.87 24.44 58.05
N THR A 13 25.56 23.16 57.87
CA THR A 13 25.76 22.47 56.58
C THR A 13 24.46 21.87 56.07
N ALA A 14 24.18 22.20 54.81
CA ALA A 14 22.99 21.85 54.05
C ALA A 14 23.10 20.43 53.48
N GLY A 15 21.99 19.68 53.49
CA GLY A 15 21.88 18.40 52.81
C GLY A 15 21.77 18.56 51.29
N HIS A 16 22.75 18.04 50.56
CA HIS A 16 22.69 17.87 49.10
C HIS A 16 21.82 16.64 48.72
N PRO A 17 21.05 16.69 47.61
CA PRO A 17 20.31 15.53 47.11
C PRO A 17 21.25 14.53 46.41
N LEU A 18 21.09 13.25 46.75
CA LEU A 18 21.84 12.11 46.20
C LEU A 18 21.59 11.93 44.70
N VAL A 19 22.67 11.93 43.92
CA VAL A 19 22.70 11.54 42.50
C VAL A 19 22.39 10.03 42.40
N PRO A 20 21.43 9.58 41.57
CA PRO A 20 21.19 8.15 41.37
C PRO A 20 22.41 7.50 40.70
N THR A 21 22.91 6.40 41.27
CA THR A 21 24.02 5.63 40.70
C THR A 21 23.66 5.07 39.31
N LEU A 22 24.62 5.14 38.37
CA LEU A 22 24.49 4.66 36.98
C LEU A 22 23.91 3.23 36.89
N SER A 23 24.25 2.34 37.82
CA SER A 23 23.72 0.96 37.87
C SER A 23 22.22 0.86 38.15
N ARG A 24 21.64 1.77 38.96
CA ARG A 24 20.19 1.85 39.20
C ARG A 24 19.44 2.46 38.02
N LEU A 25 20.05 3.44 37.34
CA LEU A 25 19.49 4.00 36.12
C LEU A 25 19.47 2.96 34.98
N VAL A 26 20.54 2.17 34.83
CA VAL A 26 20.65 1.10 33.84
C VAL A 26 19.69 -0.06 34.17
N SER A 27 19.58 -0.50 35.43
CA SER A 27 18.65 -1.58 35.79
C SER A 27 17.18 -1.17 35.71
N HIS A 28 16.85 0.08 36.06
CA HIS A 28 15.50 0.62 35.93
C HIS A 28 15.12 0.86 34.45
N THR A 29 16.05 1.30 33.61
CA THR A 29 15.78 1.46 32.17
C THR A 29 15.63 0.12 31.47
N LEU A 30 16.46 -0.87 31.78
CA LEU A 30 16.33 -2.24 31.26
C LEU A 30 14.99 -2.90 31.66
N THR A 31 14.50 -2.66 32.88
CA THR A 31 13.19 -3.18 33.32
C THR A 31 11.99 -2.45 32.72
N VAL A 32 12.11 -1.15 32.43
CA VAL A 32 11.04 -0.36 31.78
C VAL A 32 10.94 -0.67 30.28
N TRP A 33 12.06 -0.86 29.60
CA TRP A 33 12.12 -1.10 28.15
C TRP A 33 12.12 -2.58 27.76
N GLY A 34 12.27 -3.51 28.71
CA GLY A 34 12.30 -4.94 28.43
C GLY A 34 11.04 -5.48 27.72
N ILE A 35 9.84 -5.06 28.16
CA ILE A 35 8.58 -5.49 27.51
C ILE A 35 8.44 -4.88 26.10
N PRO A 36 8.56 -3.55 25.89
CA PRO A 36 8.56 -2.98 24.54
C PRO A 36 9.55 -3.66 23.60
N LEU A 37 10.79 -3.90 24.06
CA LEU A 37 11.82 -4.57 23.26
C LEU A 37 11.43 -6.01 22.90
N ALA A 38 10.90 -6.78 23.86
CA ALA A 38 10.42 -8.13 23.60
C ALA A 38 9.29 -8.14 22.55
N LEU A 39 8.33 -7.22 22.66
CA LEU A 39 7.25 -7.07 21.68
C LEU A 39 7.78 -6.73 20.28
N SER A 40 8.76 -5.83 20.20
CA SER A 40 9.45 -5.53 18.94
C SER A 40 10.14 -6.78 18.37
N VAL A 41 10.88 -7.54 19.18
CA VAL A 41 11.57 -8.76 18.73
C VAL A 41 10.59 -9.82 18.22
N VAL A 42 9.50 -10.08 18.95
CA VAL A 42 8.47 -11.04 18.47
C VAL A 42 7.87 -10.57 17.14
N THR A 43 7.62 -9.27 17.00
CA THR A 43 7.12 -8.70 15.73
C THR A 43 8.12 -8.91 14.59
N LEU A 44 9.42 -8.70 14.83
CA LEU A 44 10.48 -8.95 13.84
C LEU A 44 10.52 -10.42 13.41
N VAL A 45 10.42 -11.36 14.36
CA VAL A 45 10.46 -12.79 14.07
C VAL A 45 9.26 -13.22 13.22
N VAL A 46 8.05 -12.82 13.59
CA VAL A 46 6.82 -13.23 12.91
C VAL A 46 6.75 -12.71 11.47
N PHE A 47 7.21 -11.49 11.23
CA PHE A 47 7.24 -10.90 9.88
C PHE A 47 8.59 -11.04 9.18
N SER A 48 9.53 -11.81 9.71
CA SER A 48 10.83 -12.03 9.06
C SER A 48 10.77 -12.54 7.62
N PRO A 49 9.76 -13.33 7.16
CA PRO A 49 9.68 -13.77 5.76
C PRO A 49 9.72 -12.63 4.74
N VAL A 50 9.27 -11.42 5.10
CA VAL A 50 9.24 -10.26 4.19
C VAL A 50 10.63 -9.86 3.70
N LEU A 51 11.70 -10.24 4.41
CA LEU A 51 13.07 -9.94 4.00
C LEU A 51 13.48 -10.70 2.72
N TRP A 52 12.73 -11.74 2.34
CA TRP A 52 12.94 -12.52 1.12
C TRP A 52 11.88 -12.24 0.05
N ASN A 53 11.09 -11.16 0.21
CA ASN A 53 10.13 -10.74 -0.80
C ASN A 53 10.81 -9.88 -1.87
N ASP A 54 10.37 -10.04 -3.11
CA ASP A 54 10.64 -9.16 -4.22
C ASP A 54 9.64 -7.99 -4.25
N PHE A 55 9.93 -6.97 -5.04
CA PHE A 55 8.90 -6.01 -5.43
C PHE A 55 7.86 -6.70 -6.34
N VAL A 56 6.60 -6.32 -6.20
CA VAL A 56 5.47 -7.00 -6.87
C VAL A 56 4.80 -6.10 -7.91
N GLU A 57 4.31 -6.69 -9.01
CA GLU A 57 3.54 -5.99 -10.06
C GLU A 57 2.09 -5.72 -9.63
N TRP A 58 1.95 -5.02 -8.50
CA TRP A 58 0.70 -4.39 -8.07
C TRP A 58 0.76 -2.89 -8.33
N ASP A 59 1.71 -2.20 -7.69
CA ASP A 59 2.08 -0.82 -8.01
C ASP A 59 3.58 -0.52 -7.79
N ASP A 60 4.39 -1.47 -7.31
CA ASP A 60 5.83 -1.28 -7.09
C ASP A 60 6.55 -0.98 -8.41
N GLN A 61 6.03 -1.51 -9.53
CA GLN A 61 6.53 -1.21 -10.86
C GLN A 61 6.51 0.29 -11.17
N LEU A 62 5.40 0.96 -10.86
CA LEU A 62 5.22 2.39 -11.12
C LEU A 62 5.87 3.25 -10.05
N ASN A 63 5.82 2.84 -8.79
CA ASN A 63 6.36 3.61 -7.67
C ASN A 63 7.89 3.50 -7.55
N LEU A 64 8.46 2.32 -7.83
CA LEU A 64 9.87 1.99 -7.53
C LEU A 64 10.70 1.67 -8.79
N TYR A 65 10.25 0.73 -9.62
CA TYR A 65 11.06 0.27 -10.77
C TYR A 65 11.17 1.31 -11.90
N GLN A 66 10.06 1.92 -12.28
CA GLN A 66 9.97 2.85 -13.41
C GLN A 66 10.14 4.31 -13.00
N ASN A 67 10.24 4.58 -11.69
CA ASN A 67 10.33 5.92 -11.14
C ASN A 67 11.75 6.26 -10.69
N PRO A 68 12.59 6.89 -11.54
CA PRO A 68 13.91 7.34 -11.12
C PRO A 68 13.85 8.57 -10.20
N ALA A 69 12.73 9.27 -10.11
CA ALA A 69 12.65 10.59 -9.48
C ALA A 69 12.73 10.55 -7.94
N TYR A 70 12.50 9.40 -7.30
CA TYR A 70 12.68 9.24 -5.86
C TYR A 70 14.10 8.77 -5.47
N ARG A 71 14.92 8.34 -6.44
CA ARG A 71 16.18 7.61 -6.22
C ARG A 71 17.31 8.53 -5.76
N GLY A 72 17.32 8.85 -4.47
CA GLY A 72 18.35 9.68 -3.83
C GLY A 72 17.77 10.66 -2.81
N LEU A 73 18.64 11.50 -2.25
CA LEU A 73 18.28 12.53 -1.26
C LEU A 73 18.77 13.94 -1.67
N GLY A 74 19.02 14.15 -2.96
CA GLY A 74 19.39 15.45 -3.49
C GLY A 74 18.22 16.43 -3.56
N MET A 75 18.50 17.69 -3.92
CA MET A 75 17.46 18.74 -3.99
C MET A 75 16.37 18.43 -5.02
N ALA A 76 16.72 17.76 -6.12
CA ALA A 76 15.75 17.33 -7.13
C ALA A 76 14.75 16.31 -6.57
N GLN A 77 15.26 15.29 -5.85
CA GLN A 77 14.42 14.30 -5.16
C GLN A 77 13.60 14.93 -4.05
N PHE A 78 14.19 15.84 -3.26
CA PHE A 78 13.47 16.56 -2.21
C PHE A 78 12.30 17.36 -2.80
N ARG A 79 12.51 18.09 -3.89
CA ARG A 79 11.41 18.75 -4.61
C ARG A 79 10.35 17.75 -5.06
N TYR A 80 10.77 16.64 -5.68
CA TYR A 80 9.87 15.59 -6.14
C TYR A 80 8.97 15.05 -5.00
N PHE A 81 9.54 14.79 -3.81
CA PHE A 81 8.79 14.26 -2.67
C PHE A 81 7.59 15.15 -2.30
N PHE A 82 7.77 16.47 -2.32
CA PHE A 82 6.77 17.45 -1.86
C PHE A 82 5.92 18.08 -2.97
N THR A 83 6.20 17.81 -4.25
CA THR A 83 5.42 18.38 -5.37
C THR A 83 4.66 17.33 -6.19
N THR A 84 4.86 16.04 -5.91
CA THR A 84 4.33 14.97 -6.75
C THR A 84 3.11 14.30 -6.13
N VAL A 85 2.11 14.07 -6.98
CA VAL A 85 1.05 13.11 -6.74
C VAL A 85 1.23 11.97 -7.74
N LEU A 86 1.37 10.74 -7.25
CA LEU A 86 1.49 9.55 -8.08
C LEU A 86 0.44 8.53 -7.66
N LEU A 87 -0.27 7.93 -8.63
CA LEU A 87 -1.32 6.93 -8.39
C LEU A 87 -2.38 7.37 -7.36
N GLY A 88 -2.79 8.64 -7.40
CA GLY A 88 -3.80 9.16 -6.48
C GLY A 88 -3.30 9.42 -5.05
N HIS A 89 -1.98 9.41 -4.83
CA HIS A 89 -1.37 9.54 -3.51
C HIS A 89 -0.38 10.70 -3.42
N TYR A 90 -0.48 11.46 -2.33
CA TYR A 90 0.52 12.43 -1.86
C TYR A 90 1.13 11.91 -0.56
N ILE A 91 2.36 11.40 -0.63
CA ILE A 91 3.03 10.67 0.47
C ILE A 91 4.51 11.08 0.61
N PRO A 92 4.82 12.38 0.79
CA PRO A 92 6.19 12.91 0.78
C PRO A 92 7.14 12.20 1.75
N LEU A 93 6.68 11.90 2.97
CA LEU A 93 7.56 11.27 3.96
C LEU A 93 7.84 9.81 3.61
N THR A 94 6.87 9.12 3.02
CA THR A 94 7.08 7.76 2.50
C THR A 94 8.10 7.77 1.36
N TRP A 95 7.99 8.72 0.42
CA TRP A 95 8.99 8.89 -0.64
C TRP A 95 10.39 9.18 -0.11
N MET A 96 10.51 10.02 0.91
CA MET A 96 11.81 10.26 1.58
C MET A 96 12.41 8.96 2.13
N THR A 97 11.59 8.07 2.71
CA THR A 97 12.09 6.78 3.22
C THR A 97 12.53 5.84 2.10
N PHE A 98 11.86 5.86 0.94
CA PHE A 98 12.32 5.12 -0.25
C PHE A 98 13.59 5.70 -0.85
N GLY A 99 13.76 7.03 -0.83
CA GLY A 99 14.98 7.71 -1.24
C GLY A 99 16.15 7.33 -0.34
N LEU A 100 15.93 7.24 0.98
CA LEU A 100 16.92 6.75 1.94
C LEU A 100 17.29 5.28 1.66
N ASP A 101 16.31 4.42 1.44
CA ASP A 101 16.60 3.02 1.11
C ASP A 101 17.38 2.88 -0.19
N TYR A 102 17.07 3.69 -1.20
CA TYR A 102 17.82 3.66 -2.46
C TYR A 102 19.30 4.02 -2.24
N VAL A 103 19.57 5.03 -1.39
CA VAL A 103 20.95 5.43 -1.04
C VAL A 103 21.69 4.32 -0.30
N LEU A 104 21.01 3.58 0.57
CA LEU A 104 21.63 2.53 1.40
C LEU A 104 21.75 1.18 0.68
N TRP A 105 20.77 0.84 -0.16
CA TRP A 105 20.55 -0.53 -0.66
C TRP A 105 20.41 -0.61 -2.19
N GLY A 106 20.40 0.52 -2.91
CA GLY A 106 20.08 0.54 -4.34
C GLY A 106 18.67 0.02 -4.60
N MET A 107 18.50 -0.83 -5.62
CA MET A 107 17.22 -1.49 -5.93
C MET A 107 17.06 -2.87 -5.27
N ASN A 108 17.80 -3.17 -4.18
CA ASN A 108 17.67 -4.43 -3.46
C ASN A 108 16.38 -4.45 -2.60
N PRO A 109 15.37 -5.29 -2.91
CA PRO A 109 14.09 -5.29 -2.19
C PRO A 109 14.22 -5.57 -0.69
N MET A 110 15.19 -6.41 -0.29
CA MET A 110 15.42 -6.77 1.12
C MET A 110 15.56 -5.54 2.01
N GLY A 111 16.28 -4.49 1.54
CA GLY A 111 16.47 -3.25 2.29
C GLY A 111 15.17 -2.48 2.50
N TYR A 112 14.30 -2.45 1.49
CA TYR A 112 13.00 -1.82 1.57
C TYR A 112 12.08 -2.57 2.55
N HIS A 113 12.05 -3.89 2.48
CA HIS A 113 11.25 -4.68 3.42
C HIS A 113 11.79 -4.61 4.85
N LEU A 114 13.12 -4.56 5.03
CA LEU A 114 13.75 -4.35 6.34
C LEU A 114 13.32 -3.04 6.98
N THR A 115 13.33 -1.92 6.23
CA THR A 115 12.87 -0.63 6.75
C THR A 115 11.39 -0.70 7.17
N SER A 116 10.51 -1.31 6.38
CA SER A 116 9.10 -1.51 6.76
C SER A 116 8.95 -2.34 8.04
N LEU A 117 9.71 -3.43 8.15
CA LEU A 117 9.70 -4.34 9.28
C LEU A 117 10.18 -3.67 10.57
N LEU A 118 11.27 -2.88 10.50
CA LEU A 118 11.78 -2.10 11.64
C LEU A 118 10.79 -1.04 12.10
N VAL A 119 10.11 -0.36 11.16
CA VAL A 119 9.07 0.62 11.49
C VAL A 119 7.88 -0.04 12.18
N HIS A 120 7.44 -1.22 11.72
CA HIS A 120 6.36 -1.98 12.38
C HIS A 120 6.77 -2.44 13.80
N ALA A 121 8.00 -2.93 13.97
CA ALA A 121 8.52 -3.32 15.28
C ALA A 121 8.66 -2.14 16.25
N ALA A 122 9.05 -0.95 15.77
CA ALA A 122 9.01 0.28 16.55
C ALA A 122 7.57 0.69 16.90
N GLY A 123 6.63 0.47 15.96
CA GLY A 123 5.20 0.64 16.17
C GLY A 123 4.65 -0.21 17.32
N ALA A 124 5.12 -1.47 17.45
CA ALA A 124 4.77 -2.35 18.56
C ALA A 124 5.14 -1.75 19.92
N ALA A 125 6.37 -1.25 20.05
CA ALA A 125 6.82 -0.59 21.28
C ALA A 125 6.00 0.68 21.60
N ALA A 126 5.72 1.51 20.58
CA ALA A 126 4.91 2.72 20.74
C ALA A 126 3.46 2.39 21.15
N LEU A 127 2.84 1.39 20.50
CA LEU A 127 1.48 0.95 20.80
C LEU A 127 1.37 0.40 22.22
N TYR A 128 2.35 -0.35 22.72
CA TYR A 128 2.35 -0.81 24.11
C TYR A 128 2.31 0.34 25.12
N LEU A 129 3.09 1.41 24.87
CA LEU A 129 3.08 2.60 25.73
C LEU A 129 1.75 3.36 25.67
N VAL A 130 1.12 3.39 24.50
CA VAL A 130 -0.24 3.95 24.34
C VAL A 130 -1.25 3.08 25.09
N ALA A 131 -1.20 1.76 24.91
CA ALA A 131 -2.11 0.79 25.52
C ALA A 131 -2.05 0.87 27.05
N LEU A 132 -0.85 0.89 27.65
CA LEU A 132 -0.68 1.07 29.09
C LEU A 132 -1.44 2.28 29.62
N ARG A 133 -1.35 3.42 28.94
CA ARG A 133 -1.97 4.67 29.39
C ARG A 133 -3.47 4.69 29.17
N ILE A 134 -3.93 4.24 28.02
CA ILE A 134 -5.38 4.19 27.73
C ILE A 134 -6.05 3.22 28.71
N LEU A 135 -5.48 2.03 28.91
CA LEU A 135 -6.03 1.03 29.83
C LEU A 135 -6.00 1.52 31.28
N GLN A 136 -4.93 2.19 31.71
CA GLN A 136 -4.84 2.79 33.06
C GLN A 136 -5.91 3.86 33.30
N LYS A 137 -6.28 4.63 32.27
CA LYS A 137 -7.35 5.65 32.38
C LYS A 137 -8.74 5.04 32.24
N ALA A 138 -8.90 4.00 31.43
CA ALA A 138 -10.19 3.39 31.11
C ALA A 138 -10.66 2.40 32.18
N THR A 139 -9.72 1.76 32.89
CA THR A 139 -9.97 0.65 33.79
C THR A 139 -9.28 0.87 35.15
N PRO A 140 -9.75 0.20 36.22
CA PRO A 140 -9.08 0.20 37.53
C PRO A 140 -7.82 -0.71 37.58
N LEU A 141 -7.26 -1.11 36.43
CA LEU A 141 -6.11 -2.01 36.38
C LEU A 141 -4.82 -1.30 36.81
N ALA A 142 -4.00 -2.00 37.59
CA ALA A 142 -2.68 -1.56 38.02
C ALA A 142 -1.70 -2.74 38.00
N GLY A 143 -0.40 -2.46 38.13
CA GLY A 143 0.63 -3.49 38.29
C GLY A 143 0.68 -4.52 37.16
N ALA A 144 0.76 -5.80 37.50
CA ALA A 144 0.86 -6.90 36.54
C ALA A 144 -0.39 -7.04 35.65
N PRO A 145 -1.64 -7.02 36.16
CA PRO A 145 -2.83 -7.08 35.31
C PRO A 145 -2.89 -5.99 34.21
N LEU A 146 -2.47 -4.76 34.53
CA LEU A 146 -2.39 -3.69 33.53
C LEU A 146 -1.36 -4.02 32.42
N ARG A 147 -0.19 -4.55 32.80
CA ARG A 147 0.85 -4.94 31.84
C ARG A 147 0.39 -6.12 30.99
N VAL A 148 -0.26 -7.12 31.57
CA VAL A 148 -0.85 -8.26 30.84
C VAL A 148 -1.85 -7.76 29.81
N GLY A 149 -2.74 -6.84 30.20
CA GLY A 149 -3.70 -6.26 29.28
C GLY A 149 -3.04 -5.47 28.15
N ALA A 150 -2.05 -4.64 28.44
CA ALA A 150 -1.31 -3.90 27.42
C ALA A 150 -0.52 -4.82 26.48
N VAL A 151 0.14 -5.86 27.00
CA VAL A 151 0.84 -6.88 26.20
C VAL A 151 -0.15 -7.63 25.30
N ALA A 152 -1.27 -8.11 25.84
CA ALA A 152 -2.27 -8.86 25.08
C ALA A 152 -2.86 -8.01 23.95
N GLY A 153 -3.24 -6.75 24.24
CA GLY A 153 -3.75 -5.84 23.22
C GLY A 153 -2.72 -5.51 22.13
N THR A 154 -1.46 -5.26 22.52
CA THR A 154 -0.40 -5.00 21.54
C THR A 154 -0.09 -6.23 20.70
N LEU A 155 0.10 -7.41 21.31
CA LEU A 155 0.34 -8.66 20.57
C LEU A 155 -0.79 -8.97 19.60
N PHE A 156 -2.05 -8.81 20.04
CA PHE A 156 -3.20 -9.00 19.18
C PHE A 156 -3.17 -8.08 17.96
N PHE A 157 -2.76 -6.82 18.11
CA PHE A 157 -2.63 -5.90 16.97
C PHE A 157 -1.46 -6.25 16.05
N VAL A 158 -0.26 -6.41 16.62
CA VAL A 158 0.99 -6.48 15.83
C VAL A 158 1.17 -7.82 15.17
N LEU A 159 0.65 -8.90 15.75
CA LEU A 159 0.71 -10.27 15.22
C LEU A 159 -0.52 -10.66 14.39
N HIS A 160 -1.43 -9.72 14.12
CA HIS A 160 -2.62 -10.03 13.35
C HIS A 160 -2.28 -10.19 11.86
N PRO A 161 -2.78 -11.23 11.16
CA PRO A 161 -2.47 -11.46 9.73
C PRO A 161 -2.96 -10.34 8.81
N LEU A 162 -3.97 -9.57 9.25
CA LEU A 162 -4.37 -8.32 8.59
C LEU A 162 -3.29 -7.22 8.56
N ARG A 163 -2.12 -7.42 9.20
CA ARG A 163 -0.97 -6.53 9.09
C ARG A 163 -0.04 -6.91 7.94
N ALA A 164 -0.19 -8.11 7.38
CA ALA A 164 0.73 -8.66 6.40
C ALA A 164 0.87 -7.76 5.18
N GLU A 165 -0.22 -7.26 4.58
CA GLU A 165 -0.11 -6.32 3.46
C GLU A 165 0.70 -5.07 3.83
N SER A 166 0.39 -4.44 4.97
CA SER A 166 1.06 -3.20 5.41
C SER A 166 2.56 -3.38 5.70
N VAL A 167 3.00 -4.60 6.02
CA VAL A 167 4.40 -4.90 6.36
C VAL A 167 5.17 -5.48 5.16
N ALA A 168 4.53 -6.37 4.39
CA ALA A 168 5.15 -7.18 3.36
C ALA A 168 5.17 -6.49 1.99
N TRP A 169 4.23 -5.60 1.70
CA TRP A 169 4.18 -4.86 0.43
C TRP A 169 5.01 -3.58 0.52
N ALA A 170 6.01 -3.43 -0.35
CA ALA A 170 7.01 -2.36 -0.25
C ALA A 170 6.40 -0.95 -0.28
N THR A 171 5.51 -0.66 -1.23
CA THR A 171 4.90 0.68 -1.35
C THR A 171 3.85 0.97 -0.27
N GLU A 172 3.28 -0.06 0.36
CA GLU A 172 2.33 0.10 1.48
C GLU A 172 3.00 0.40 2.81
N ARG A 173 4.34 0.52 2.86
CA ARG A 173 5.06 1.02 4.04
C ARG A 173 4.41 2.26 4.67
N ARG A 174 3.78 3.10 3.85
CA ARG A 174 2.96 4.26 4.29
C ARG A 174 2.02 3.93 5.46
N ASP A 175 1.48 2.72 5.56
CA ASP A 175 0.66 2.27 6.69
C ASP A 175 1.45 2.14 7.99
N VAL A 176 2.52 1.33 8.00
CA VAL A 176 3.33 1.13 9.22
C VAL A 176 3.99 2.43 9.66
N LEU A 177 4.40 3.27 8.70
CA LEU A 177 5.01 4.58 8.97
C LEU A 177 4.02 5.58 9.56
N SER A 178 2.85 5.76 8.93
CA SER A 178 1.80 6.62 9.47
C SER A 178 1.29 6.10 10.82
N GLY A 179 1.21 4.79 10.98
CA GLY A 179 0.87 4.11 12.23
C GLY A 179 1.82 4.41 13.38
N LEU A 180 3.13 4.31 13.14
CA LEU A 180 4.14 4.66 14.14
C LEU A 180 3.98 6.11 14.60
N PHE A 181 3.90 7.06 13.66
CA PHE A 181 3.74 8.48 14.01
C PHE A 181 2.40 8.75 14.71
N LEU A 182 1.33 8.06 14.32
CA LEU A 182 0.04 8.11 15.01
C LEU A 182 0.16 7.65 16.47
N PHE A 183 0.82 6.50 16.73
CA PHE A 183 1.03 6.02 18.10
C PHE A 183 1.86 7.01 18.92
N LEU A 184 2.89 7.61 18.33
CA LEU A 184 3.68 8.64 18.99
C LEU A 184 2.86 9.91 19.26
N THR A 185 1.99 10.32 18.34
CA THR A 185 1.05 11.42 18.56
C THR A 185 0.10 11.11 19.71
N LEU A 186 -0.52 9.93 19.74
CA LEU A 186 -1.41 9.51 20.83
C LEU A 186 -0.66 9.47 22.16
N LEU A 187 0.57 8.94 22.19
CA LEU A 187 1.39 8.89 23.39
C LEU A 187 1.73 10.29 23.91
N ALA A 188 2.14 11.21 23.02
CA ALA A 188 2.43 12.60 23.35
C ALA A 188 1.18 13.34 23.84
N TYR A 189 0.03 13.09 23.23
CA TYR A 189 -1.26 13.66 23.61
C TYR A 189 -1.74 13.17 24.99
N LEU A 190 -1.59 11.87 25.30
CA LEU A 190 -1.86 11.32 26.62
C LEU A 190 -0.85 11.85 27.67
N LYS A 191 0.41 12.07 27.28
CA LYS A 191 1.41 12.75 28.13
C LYS A 191 0.97 14.19 28.43
N MET A 192 0.43 14.87 27.42
CA MET A 192 -0.04 16.25 27.50
C MET A 192 -1.22 16.36 28.45
N SER A 193 -2.16 15.40 28.43
CA SER A 193 -3.33 15.42 29.31
C SER A 193 -2.98 15.38 30.80
N ASP A 194 -1.85 14.77 31.15
CA ASP A 194 -1.36 14.70 32.53
C ASP A 194 -0.43 15.87 32.91
N ALA A 195 -0.05 16.72 31.94
CA ALA A 195 0.95 17.77 32.14
C ALA A 195 0.31 19.15 32.38
N THR A 196 1.05 20.03 33.05
CA THR A 196 0.70 21.44 33.28
C THR A 196 1.77 22.40 32.74
N GLY A 197 1.42 23.69 32.65
CA GLY A 197 2.35 24.76 32.29
C GLY A 197 3.06 24.58 30.94
N ARG A 198 4.37 24.89 30.91
CA ARG A 198 5.22 24.87 29.72
C ARG A 198 5.33 23.47 29.09
N ARG A 199 5.40 22.43 29.92
CA ARG A 199 5.50 21.03 29.47
C ARG A 199 4.27 20.61 28.66
N ARG A 200 3.07 20.97 29.11
CA ARG A 200 1.81 20.70 28.38
C ARG A 200 1.85 21.32 26.98
N ARG A 201 2.30 22.59 26.88
CA ARG A 201 2.39 23.30 25.59
C ARG A 201 3.35 22.62 24.62
N TRP A 202 4.54 22.24 25.08
CA TRP A 202 5.51 21.54 24.23
C TRP A 202 5.02 20.16 23.77
N LEU A 203 4.33 19.42 24.64
CA LEU A 203 3.75 18.12 24.27
C LEU A 203 2.63 18.27 23.23
N LEU A 204 1.82 19.34 23.31
CA LEU A 204 0.80 19.63 22.30
C LEU A 204 1.41 19.98 20.94
N ILE A 205 2.46 20.81 20.92
CA ILE A 205 3.21 21.16 19.71
C ILE A 205 3.85 19.91 19.12
N GLY A 206 4.53 19.10 19.94
CA GLY A 206 5.14 17.84 19.52
C GLY A 206 4.13 16.84 18.98
N ALA A 207 2.97 16.69 19.62
CA ALA A 207 1.88 15.84 19.13
C ALA A 207 1.36 16.30 17.77
N SER A 208 1.21 17.61 17.57
CA SER A 208 0.81 18.19 16.28
C SER A 208 1.86 17.95 15.19
N GLY A 209 3.15 18.11 15.51
CA GLY A 209 4.26 17.83 14.60
C GLY A 209 4.34 16.36 14.20
N LEU A 210 4.21 15.44 15.16
CA LEU A 210 4.13 13.99 14.88
C LEU A 210 2.92 13.65 14.01
N TYR A 211 1.79 14.33 14.21
CA TYR A 211 0.60 14.12 13.39
C TYR A 211 0.80 14.58 11.94
N LEU A 212 1.50 15.69 11.74
CA LEU A 212 1.90 16.14 10.40
C LEU A 212 2.77 15.09 9.70
N LEU A 213 3.71 14.45 10.41
CA LEU A 213 4.51 13.36 9.86
C LEU A 213 3.66 12.12 9.52
N ALA A 214 2.66 11.80 10.36
CA ALA A 214 1.71 10.74 10.06
C ALA A 214 0.92 11.01 8.77
N LEU A 215 0.40 12.24 8.60
CA LEU A 215 -0.31 12.67 7.38
C LEU A 215 0.59 12.68 6.15
N ALA A 216 1.83 13.13 6.30
CA ALA A 216 2.84 13.13 5.24
C ALA A 216 3.25 11.70 4.80
N SER A 217 3.00 10.70 5.65
CA SER A 217 3.22 9.28 5.33
C SER A 217 2.00 8.69 4.63
N LYS A 218 0.80 8.89 5.21
CA LYS A 218 -0.48 8.46 4.66
C LYS A 218 -1.60 9.34 5.18
N ALA A 219 -2.36 9.95 4.28
CA ALA A 219 -3.39 10.90 4.67
C ALA A 219 -4.64 10.27 5.33
N SER A 220 -4.81 8.94 5.30
CA SER A 220 -5.96 8.25 5.93
C SER A 220 -6.05 8.50 7.44
N VAL A 221 -4.96 8.89 8.11
CA VAL A 221 -4.97 9.28 9.53
C VAL A 221 -5.66 10.63 9.80
N MET A 222 -6.18 11.31 8.75
CA MET A 222 -6.94 12.58 8.81
C MET A 222 -8.08 12.61 9.85
N VAL A 223 -8.55 11.43 10.26
CA VAL A 223 -9.65 11.23 11.23
C VAL A 223 -9.22 11.34 12.69
N LEU A 224 -7.91 11.48 12.97
CA LEU A 224 -7.39 11.62 14.31
C LEU A 224 -8.09 12.70 15.17
N PRO A 225 -8.45 13.89 14.67
CA PRO A 225 -9.13 14.90 15.51
C PRO A 225 -10.43 14.39 16.13
N ALA A 226 -11.21 13.62 15.36
CA ALA A 226 -12.41 12.96 15.87
C ALA A 226 -12.07 11.87 16.91
N MET A 227 -11.01 11.08 16.68
CA MET A 227 -10.54 10.10 17.66
C MET A 227 -10.06 10.75 18.98
N LEU A 228 -9.40 11.92 18.91
CA LEU A 228 -8.97 12.66 20.10
C LEU A 228 -10.16 13.21 20.89
N ILE A 229 -11.22 13.66 20.19
CA ILE A 229 -12.49 14.04 20.83
C ILE A 229 -13.10 12.84 21.56
N LEU A 230 -13.14 11.67 20.91
CA LEU A 230 -13.65 10.44 21.53
C LEU A 230 -12.85 10.04 22.76
N LEU A 231 -11.51 10.12 22.71
CA LEU A 231 -10.61 9.90 23.85
C LEU A 231 -10.85 10.86 25.01
N ASP A 232 -11.18 12.12 24.72
CA ASP A 232 -11.49 13.14 25.72
C ASP A 232 -12.84 12.93 26.40
N ILE A 233 -13.83 12.43 25.65
CA ILE A 233 -15.11 12.00 26.21
C ILE A 233 -14.89 10.79 27.12
N TYR A 234 -14.20 9.77 26.62
CA TYR A 234 -13.81 8.58 27.39
C TYR A 234 -12.54 7.95 26.77
N PRO A 235 -11.51 7.60 27.56
CA PRO A 235 -11.53 7.48 29.01
C PRO A 235 -11.07 8.73 29.78
N LEU A 236 -10.61 9.79 29.11
CA LEU A 236 -10.00 10.93 29.81
C LEU A 236 -11.00 11.80 30.57
N ARG A 237 -12.28 11.77 30.19
CA ARG A 237 -13.40 12.47 30.87
C ARG A 237 -13.13 13.96 31.10
N ARG A 238 -12.67 14.66 30.06
CA ARG A 238 -12.25 16.07 30.14
C ARG A 238 -12.88 16.97 29.07
N PHE A 239 -14.04 16.58 28.55
CA PHE A 239 -14.69 17.28 27.45
C PHE A 239 -15.25 18.64 27.88
N ASP A 240 -14.56 19.72 27.49
CA ASP A 240 -14.88 21.12 27.78
C ASP A 240 -14.44 22.06 26.64
N ARG A 241 -14.76 23.36 26.74
CA ARG A 241 -14.38 24.35 25.70
C ARG A 241 -12.86 24.43 25.50
N ARG A 242 -12.09 24.32 26.58
CA ARG A 242 -10.63 24.41 26.54
C ARG A 242 -10.02 23.23 25.79
N THR A 243 -10.48 22.02 26.06
CA THR A 243 -10.03 20.82 25.36
C THR A 243 -10.43 20.90 23.89
N LEU A 244 -11.61 21.39 23.52
CA LEU A 244 -11.95 21.59 22.10
C LEU A 244 -10.96 22.51 21.37
N LEU A 245 -10.50 23.60 22.01
CA LEU A 245 -9.50 24.51 21.42
C LEU A 245 -8.16 23.81 21.16
N GLU A 246 -7.78 22.82 21.97
CA GLU A 246 -6.56 22.03 21.73
C GLU A 246 -6.63 21.21 20.43
N LYS A 247 -7.82 21.03 19.85
CA LYS A 247 -8.02 20.19 18.64
C LYS A 247 -7.88 21.01 17.38
N ILE A 248 -7.86 22.34 17.48
CA ILE A 248 -7.75 23.22 16.32
C ILE A 248 -6.52 22.86 15.46
N PRO A 249 -5.29 22.72 16.00
CA PRO A 249 -4.14 22.32 15.19
C PRO A 249 -4.36 20.98 14.47
N PHE A 250 -4.90 19.97 15.16
CA PHE A 250 -5.18 18.66 14.58
C PHE A 250 -6.29 18.73 13.52
N ALA A 251 -7.35 19.50 13.76
CA ALA A 251 -8.47 19.66 12.85
C ALA A 251 -8.03 20.37 11.56
N VAL A 252 -7.22 21.41 11.66
CA VAL A 252 -6.63 22.11 10.51
C VAL A 252 -5.75 21.16 9.70
N LEU A 253 -4.85 20.42 10.37
CA LEU A 253 -3.97 19.45 9.71
C LEU A 253 -4.76 18.29 9.06
N GLY A 254 -5.76 17.75 9.75
CA GLY A 254 -6.63 16.70 9.23
C GLY A 254 -7.45 17.16 8.03
N GLY A 255 -8.02 18.35 8.10
CA GLY A 255 -8.74 18.98 6.98
C GLY A 255 -7.84 19.21 5.77
N ALA A 256 -6.60 19.68 5.97
CA ALA A 256 -5.62 19.82 4.91
C ALA A 256 -5.26 18.46 4.28
N GLY A 257 -5.02 17.43 5.10
CA GLY A 257 -4.77 16.06 4.62
C GLY A 257 -5.94 15.48 3.81
N ALA A 258 -7.18 15.73 4.24
CA ALA A 258 -8.39 15.34 3.52
C ALA A 258 -8.48 16.04 2.16
N ALA A 259 -8.25 17.36 2.12
CA ALA A 259 -8.26 18.14 0.88
C ALA A 259 -7.19 17.67 -0.11
N VAL A 260 -5.96 17.45 0.35
CA VAL A 260 -4.87 16.94 -0.50
C VAL A 260 -5.19 15.54 -1.03
N THR A 261 -5.76 14.66 -0.21
CA THR A 261 -6.16 13.31 -0.66
C THR A 261 -7.23 13.38 -1.73
N TYR A 262 -8.26 14.22 -1.52
CA TYR A 262 -9.33 14.40 -2.50
C TYR A 262 -8.77 14.94 -3.82
N TYR A 263 -7.91 15.97 -3.76
CA TYR A 263 -7.22 16.51 -4.92
C TYR A 263 -6.42 15.43 -5.65
N ALA A 264 -5.59 14.68 -4.91
CA ALA A 264 -4.74 13.64 -5.47
C ALA A 264 -5.53 12.55 -6.20
N GLN A 265 -6.60 12.06 -5.58
CA GLN A 265 -7.48 11.03 -6.15
C GLN A 265 -8.27 11.56 -7.36
N ASN A 266 -8.72 12.82 -7.31
CA ASN A 266 -9.52 13.42 -8.37
C ASN A 266 -8.69 13.68 -9.64
N VAL A 267 -7.48 14.22 -9.50
CA VAL A 267 -6.56 14.47 -10.63
C VAL A 267 -6.16 13.19 -11.35
N ASN A 268 -6.13 12.05 -10.63
CA ASN A 268 -5.83 10.74 -11.21
C ASN A 268 -7.09 9.93 -11.58
N HIS A 269 -8.29 10.51 -11.50
CA HIS A 269 -9.57 9.87 -11.83
C HIS A 269 -9.86 8.55 -11.10
N PHE A 270 -9.33 8.37 -9.87
CA PHE A 270 -9.57 7.16 -9.08
C PHE A 270 -10.91 7.16 -8.34
N ILE A 271 -11.55 8.33 -8.18
CA ILE A 271 -12.85 8.45 -7.52
C ILE A 271 -13.92 7.83 -8.42
N THR A 272 -14.66 6.87 -7.87
CA THR A 272 -15.72 6.21 -8.61
C THR A 272 -16.94 7.15 -8.75
N PRO A 273 -17.48 7.34 -9.97
CA PRO A 273 -18.64 8.20 -10.19
C PRO A 273 -19.92 7.69 -9.52
N LEU A 274 -20.87 8.58 -9.25
CA LEU A 274 -22.17 8.22 -8.65
C LEU A 274 -23.07 7.48 -9.62
N GLU A 275 -22.87 7.69 -10.92
CA GLU A 275 -23.57 7.01 -12.01
C GLU A 275 -23.24 5.51 -12.01
N ARG A 276 -21.99 5.16 -11.66
CA ARG A 276 -21.57 3.76 -11.55
C ARG A 276 -22.08 3.10 -10.28
N TYR A 277 -21.96 3.78 -9.13
CA TYR A 277 -22.51 3.32 -7.85
C TYR A 277 -23.26 4.46 -7.14
N PRO A 278 -24.60 4.45 -7.18
CA PRO A 278 -25.42 5.47 -6.55
C PRO A 278 -25.31 5.41 -5.03
N LEU A 279 -25.81 6.45 -4.35
CA LEU A 279 -25.72 6.56 -2.89
C LEU A 279 -26.29 5.34 -2.16
N SER A 280 -27.38 4.75 -2.68
CA SER A 280 -27.98 3.53 -2.12
C SER A 280 -26.99 2.35 -2.13
N ALA A 281 -26.29 2.13 -3.24
CA ALA A 281 -25.24 1.13 -3.35
C ALA A 281 -24.10 1.41 -2.36
N ARG A 282 -23.67 2.67 -2.23
CA ARG A 282 -22.59 3.05 -1.32
C ARG A 282 -22.94 2.84 0.16
N ILE A 283 -24.21 2.97 0.54
CA ILE A 283 -24.68 2.60 1.89
C ILE A 283 -24.51 1.09 2.11
N GLY A 284 -24.86 0.25 1.13
CA GLY A 284 -24.60 -1.19 1.18
C GLY A 284 -23.10 -1.50 1.34
N MET A 285 -22.25 -0.84 0.56
CA MET A 285 -20.79 -0.96 0.66
C MET A 285 -20.28 -0.54 2.05
N MET A 286 -20.81 0.55 2.62
CA MET A 286 -20.46 1.04 3.96
C MET A 286 -20.73 -0.01 5.04
N PHE A 287 -21.94 -0.59 5.05
CA PHE A 287 -22.29 -1.63 5.99
C PHE A 287 -21.47 -2.91 5.79
N ASN A 288 -21.21 -3.29 4.54
CA ASN A 288 -20.32 -4.41 4.23
C ASN A 288 -18.91 -4.16 4.79
N SER A 289 -18.32 -2.98 4.58
CA SER A 289 -17.00 -2.64 5.12
C SER A 289 -16.95 -2.69 6.65
N LEU A 290 -17.95 -2.11 7.32
CA LEU A 290 -18.05 -2.12 8.79
C LEU A 290 -18.18 -3.53 9.37
N TRP A 291 -18.87 -4.43 8.68
CA TRP A 291 -18.94 -5.82 9.09
C TRP A 291 -17.65 -6.56 8.76
N PHE A 292 -17.16 -6.43 7.53
CA PHE A 292 -16.01 -7.16 7.00
C PHE A 292 -14.79 -7.02 7.91
N TYR A 293 -14.41 -5.80 8.32
CA TYR A 293 -13.22 -5.66 9.17
C TYR A 293 -13.47 -6.12 10.61
N ALA A 294 -14.71 -6.07 11.12
CA ALA A 294 -15.04 -6.62 12.42
C ALA A 294 -14.94 -8.15 12.39
N GLU A 295 -15.52 -8.78 11.36
CA GLU A 295 -15.45 -10.21 11.10
C GLU A 295 -13.99 -10.66 10.93
N LYS A 296 -13.22 -10.06 10.02
CA LYS A 296 -11.82 -10.46 9.76
C LYS A 296 -10.90 -10.19 10.95
N THR A 297 -11.26 -9.29 11.87
CA THR A 297 -10.51 -9.11 13.13
C THR A 297 -10.74 -10.28 14.11
N VAL A 298 -11.89 -10.93 14.06
CA VAL A 298 -12.20 -12.08 14.93
C VAL A 298 -11.81 -13.40 14.26
N LEU A 299 -12.05 -13.51 12.95
CA LEU A 299 -11.84 -14.69 12.11
C LEU A 299 -11.03 -14.31 10.86
N PRO A 300 -9.70 -14.20 10.96
CA PRO A 300 -8.84 -13.82 9.84
C PRO A 300 -8.56 -15.00 8.90
N LEU A 301 -9.62 -15.56 8.32
CA LEU A 301 -9.53 -16.65 7.35
C LEU A 301 -9.83 -16.11 5.95
N GLN A 302 -9.33 -16.79 4.91
CA GLN A 302 -9.55 -16.42 3.49
C GLN A 302 -9.23 -14.94 3.25
N LEU A 303 -8.01 -14.56 3.63
CA LEU A 303 -7.47 -13.23 3.37
C LEU A 303 -7.06 -13.15 1.91
N SER A 304 -7.42 -12.08 1.21
CA SER A 304 -7.12 -11.86 -0.20
C SER A 304 -6.41 -10.51 -0.39
N PRO A 305 -5.39 -10.43 -1.26
CA PRO A 305 -4.80 -9.15 -1.67
C PRO A 305 -5.83 -8.16 -2.26
N LEU A 306 -6.92 -8.69 -2.84
CA LEU A 306 -7.96 -7.89 -3.49
C LEU A 306 -9.35 -8.50 -3.31
N TYR A 307 -10.25 -7.77 -2.67
CA TYR A 307 -11.68 -8.07 -2.70
C TYR A 307 -12.32 -7.18 -3.76
N GLU A 308 -12.52 -7.70 -4.97
CA GLU A 308 -12.98 -6.89 -6.08
C GLU A 308 -14.42 -6.38 -5.86
N LEU A 309 -14.65 -5.11 -6.21
CA LEU A 309 -15.96 -4.50 -6.17
C LEU A 309 -16.93 -5.22 -7.12
N PRO A 310 -18.05 -5.79 -6.67
CA PRO A 310 -18.97 -6.49 -7.58
C PRO A 310 -19.59 -5.54 -8.60
N VAL A 311 -19.83 -6.03 -9.83
CA VAL A 311 -20.33 -5.24 -10.98
C VAL A 311 -21.59 -4.44 -10.64
N ARG A 312 -22.46 -5.00 -9.80
CA ARG A 312 -23.63 -4.32 -9.25
C ARG A 312 -23.69 -4.55 -7.75
N VAL A 313 -24.00 -3.49 -7.02
CA VAL A 313 -24.26 -3.55 -5.58
C VAL A 313 -25.75 -3.37 -5.38
N ASN A 314 -26.42 -4.44 -4.95
CA ASN A 314 -27.80 -4.40 -4.48
C ASN A 314 -27.79 -4.44 -2.94
N PRO A 315 -28.15 -3.36 -2.24
CA PRO A 315 -28.16 -3.32 -0.77
C PRO A 315 -29.08 -4.36 -0.12
N LEU A 316 -30.09 -4.86 -0.86
CA LEU A 316 -31.03 -5.87 -0.39
C LEU A 316 -30.53 -7.30 -0.64
N ALA A 317 -29.46 -7.49 -1.40
CA ALA A 317 -28.88 -8.81 -1.58
C ALA A 317 -28.29 -9.30 -0.24
N PRO A 318 -28.32 -10.61 0.05
CA PRO A 318 -27.84 -11.17 1.32
C PRO A 318 -26.42 -10.72 1.70
N ARG A 319 -25.52 -10.59 0.71
CA ARG A 319 -24.15 -10.09 0.86
C ARG A 319 -24.06 -8.71 1.52
N PHE A 320 -25.06 -7.85 1.37
CA PHE A 320 -25.07 -6.49 1.93
C PHE A 320 -26.08 -6.32 3.06
N LEU A 321 -27.22 -7.02 2.99
CA LEU A 321 -28.28 -6.95 3.99
C LEU A 321 -27.86 -7.56 5.32
N LEU A 322 -27.20 -8.72 5.33
CA LEU A 322 -26.75 -9.38 6.55
C LEU A 322 -25.71 -8.54 7.32
N PRO A 323 -24.65 -8.00 6.66
CA PRO A 323 -23.78 -6.98 7.26
C PRO A 323 -24.53 -5.80 7.86
N ALA A 324 -25.51 -5.26 7.15
CA ALA A 324 -26.28 -4.12 7.62
C ALA A 324 -27.03 -4.44 8.92
N LEU A 325 -27.73 -5.57 8.97
CA LEU A 325 -28.43 -6.02 10.18
C LEU A 325 -27.47 -6.24 11.36
N ALA A 326 -26.32 -6.88 11.12
CA ALA A 326 -25.32 -7.13 12.16
C ALA A 326 -24.72 -5.82 12.70
N VAL A 327 -24.33 -4.90 11.83
CA VAL A 327 -23.77 -3.59 12.20
C VAL A 327 -24.81 -2.74 12.94
N THR A 328 -26.08 -2.76 12.49
CA THR A 328 -27.17 -2.08 13.20
C THR A 328 -27.37 -2.67 14.59
N LEU A 329 -27.38 -4.00 14.73
CA LEU A 329 -27.51 -4.67 16.03
C LEU A 329 -26.37 -4.30 16.98
N ILE A 330 -25.12 -4.34 16.51
CA ILE A 330 -23.95 -3.90 17.30
C ILE A 330 -24.13 -2.45 17.73
N THR A 331 -24.46 -1.56 16.80
CA THR A 331 -24.61 -0.13 17.05
C THR A 331 -25.72 0.16 18.08
N VAL A 332 -26.89 -0.45 17.92
CA VAL A 332 -28.02 -0.30 18.86
C VAL A 332 -27.64 -0.84 20.23
N THR A 333 -26.95 -1.98 20.29
CA THR A 333 -26.52 -2.60 21.56
C THR A 333 -25.53 -1.70 22.31
N VAL A 334 -24.48 -1.20 21.65
CA VAL A 334 -23.50 -0.32 22.32
C VAL A 334 -24.11 1.03 22.71
N LEU A 335 -25.07 1.56 21.93
CA LEU A 335 -25.80 2.77 22.29
C LEU A 335 -26.74 2.55 23.48
N ALA A 336 -27.45 1.43 23.55
CA ALA A 336 -28.29 1.07 24.68
C ALA A 336 -27.44 0.90 25.96
N LEU A 337 -26.25 0.31 25.84
CA LEU A 337 -25.32 0.08 26.94
C LEU A 337 -24.42 1.29 27.27
N ARG A 338 -24.53 2.42 26.56
CA ARG A 338 -23.58 3.56 26.66
C ARG A 338 -23.32 4.09 28.07
N ARG A 339 -24.32 4.01 28.96
CA ARG A 339 -24.20 4.45 30.36
C ARG A 339 -23.50 3.41 31.25
N ARG A 340 -23.69 2.11 30.97
CA ARG A 340 -23.08 1.00 31.73
C ARG A 340 -21.69 0.64 31.21
N TRP A 341 -21.49 0.74 29.90
CA TRP A 341 -20.26 0.37 29.20
C TRP A 341 -19.84 1.45 28.20
N PRO A 342 -19.41 2.64 28.68
CA PRO A 342 -18.96 3.73 27.82
C PRO A 342 -17.76 3.32 26.94
N ALA A 343 -16.93 2.39 27.43
CA ALA A 343 -15.81 1.83 26.66
C ALA A 343 -16.25 1.18 25.35
N GLY A 344 -17.32 0.37 25.37
CA GLY A 344 -17.83 -0.29 24.17
C GLY A 344 -18.29 0.71 23.11
N LEU A 345 -19.02 1.77 23.53
CA LEU A 345 -19.43 2.82 22.61
C LEU A 345 -18.23 3.60 22.05
N THR A 346 -17.26 3.97 22.87
CA THR A 346 -16.05 4.67 22.41
C THR A 346 -15.25 3.82 21.43
N VAL A 347 -15.05 2.53 21.72
CA VAL A 347 -14.34 1.61 20.82
C VAL A 347 -15.05 1.50 19.49
N TRP A 348 -16.37 1.30 19.49
CA TRP A 348 -17.17 1.23 18.28
C TRP A 348 -17.14 2.54 17.47
N ALA A 349 -17.28 3.69 18.13
CA ALA A 349 -17.19 4.99 17.49
C ALA A 349 -15.80 5.25 16.88
N CYS A 350 -14.72 4.93 17.61
CA CYS A 350 -13.35 5.04 17.10
C CYS A 350 -13.13 4.13 15.89
N TYR A 351 -13.68 2.91 15.92
CA TYR A 351 -13.61 1.96 14.80
C TYR A 351 -14.32 2.50 13.54
N VAL A 352 -15.53 3.01 13.67
CA VAL A 352 -16.30 3.62 12.56
C VAL A 352 -15.57 4.86 12.01
N VAL A 353 -15.10 5.75 12.90
CA VAL A 353 -14.35 6.96 12.52
C VAL A 353 -13.06 6.61 11.79
N ALA A 354 -12.31 5.62 12.30
CA ALA A 354 -11.08 5.13 11.68
C ALA A 354 -11.30 4.57 10.26
N LEU A 355 -12.45 3.96 10.01
CA LEU A 355 -12.81 3.45 8.69
C LEU A 355 -13.28 4.54 7.72
N GLY A 356 -13.69 5.71 8.21
CA GLY A 356 -14.32 6.78 7.43
C GLY A 356 -13.72 7.02 6.02
N PRO A 357 -12.39 7.17 5.86
CA PRO A 357 -11.77 7.44 4.55
C PRO A 357 -11.89 6.29 3.55
N VAL A 358 -12.11 5.07 4.02
CA VAL A 358 -12.10 3.82 3.23
C VAL A 358 -13.41 3.03 3.35
N ILE A 359 -14.43 3.59 4.01
CA ILE A 359 -15.65 2.88 4.37
C ILE A 359 -16.53 2.55 3.15
N GLY A 360 -16.38 3.30 2.04
CA GLY A 360 -17.12 3.09 0.80
C GLY A 360 -18.05 4.24 0.38
N LEU A 361 -18.17 5.30 1.20
CA LEU A 361 -18.99 6.49 0.87
C LEU A 361 -18.35 7.36 -0.23
N ILE A 362 -17.06 7.62 -0.12
CA ILE A 362 -16.23 8.19 -1.18
C ILE A 362 -15.35 7.05 -1.67
N HIS A 363 -15.88 6.29 -2.64
CA HIS A 363 -15.20 5.10 -3.12
C HIS A 363 -14.13 5.46 -4.16
N SER A 364 -12.95 4.84 -4.05
CA SER A 364 -11.86 4.95 -5.00
C SER A 364 -11.21 3.60 -5.28
N GLY A 365 -10.78 3.38 -6.52
CA GLY A 365 -10.15 2.15 -6.97
C GLY A 365 -11.15 1.09 -7.45
N HIS A 366 -10.72 -0.18 -7.37
CA HIS A 366 -11.47 -1.33 -7.86
C HIS A 366 -11.94 -2.29 -6.77
N GLN A 367 -11.52 -2.03 -5.54
CA GLN A 367 -11.75 -2.85 -4.37
C GLN A 367 -13.09 -2.52 -3.67
N LEU A 368 -13.78 -3.52 -3.13
CA LEU A 368 -14.80 -3.26 -2.12
C LEU A 368 -14.14 -3.00 -0.76
N THR A 369 -13.18 -3.86 -0.40
CA THR A 369 -12.40 -3.85 0.84
C THR A 369 -10.97 -4.33 0.56
N HIS A 370 -10.04 -4.07 1.48
CA HIS A 370 -8.68 -4.62 1.45
C HIS A 370 -8.20 -4.86 2.87
N ASP A 371 -7.40 -5.90 3.09
CA ASP A 371 -6.95 -6.25 4.44
C ASP A 371 -6.23 -5.09 5.13
N ARG A 372 -5.36 -4.37 4.41
CA ARG A 372 -4.64 -3.19 4.93
C ARG A 372 -5.51 -2.06 5.49
N TYR A 373 -6.75 -1.91 5.02
CA TYR A 373 -7.65 -0.85 5.53
C TYR A 373 -8.07 -1.06 6.98
N SER A 374 -7.87 -2.26 7.51
CA SER A 374 -8.03 -2.55 8.93
C SER A 374 -6.89 -2.01 9.80
N TYR A 375 -5.84 -1.40 9.24
CA TYR A 375 -4.66 -0.98 10.01
C TYR A 375 -5.02 -0.07 11.18
N LEU A 376 -5.64 1.08 10.90
CA LEU A 376 -6.07 2.07 11.89
C LEU A 376 -7.28 1.61 12.74
N PRO A 377 -8.37 1.06 12.17
CA PRO A 377 -9.56 0.66 12.94
C PRO A 377 -9.30 -0.42 13.99
N ALA A 378 -8.38 -1.37 13.71
CA ALA A 378 -8.08 -2.46 14.62
C ALA A 378 -7.45 -2.00 15.95
N ILE A 379 -6.91 -0.77 16.02
CA ILE A 379 -6.30 -0.23 17.25
C ILE A 379 -7.32 -0.25 18.39
N ALA A 380 -8.53 0.27 18.17
CA ALA A 380 -9.55 0.35 19.23
C ALA A 380 -10.02 -1.05 19.69
N LEU A 381 -10.19 -1.98 18.74
CA LEU A 381 -10.58 -3.36 19.02
C LEU A 381 -9.48 -4.11 19.81
N SER A 382 -8.21 -3.89 19.45
CA SER A 382 -7.08 -4.49 20.16
C SER A 382 -6.97 -4.01 21.61
N LEU A 383 -7.26 -2.73 21.87
CA LEU A 383 -7.30 -2.18 23.23
C LEU A 383 -8.46 -2.73 24.04
N LEU A 384 -9.60 -3.02 23.40
CA LEU A 384 -10.73 -3.67 24.07
C LEU A 384 -10.36 -5.09 24.53
N LEU A 385 -9.73 -5.88 23.65
CA LEU A 385 -9.22 -7.21 23.98
C LEU A 385 -8.17 -7.15 25.08
N GLY A 386 -7.24 -6.19 25.00
CA GLY A 386 -6.25 -5.95 26.04
C GLY A 386 -6.88 -5.61 27.40
N GLY A 387 -7.90 -4.74 27.42
CA GLY A 387 -8.65 -4.43 28.62
C GLY A 387 -9.33 -5.66 29.23
N ALA A 388 -9.97 -6.48 28.40
CA ALA A 388 -10.60 -7.73 28.83
C ALA A 388 -9.57 -8.71 29.43
N ALA A 389 -8.42 -8.91 28.77
CA ALA A 389 -7.34 -9.75 29.27
C ALA A 389 -6.77 -9.25 30.60
N GLY A 390 -6.61 -7.94 30.75
CA GLY A 390 -6.15 -7.34 32.01
C GLY A 390 -7.15 -7.50 33.15
N VAL A 391 -8.46 -7.31 32.89
CA VAL A 391 -9.52 -7.57 33.88
C VAL A 391 -9.53 -9.04 34.28
N PHE A 392 -9.47 -9.95 33.31
CA PHE A 392 -9.37 -11.38 33.58
C PHE A 392 -8.15 -11.73 34.45
N ALA A 393 -6.97 -11.17 34.16
CA ALA A 393 -5.77 -11.38 34.96
C ALA A 393 -5.91 -10.87 36.40
N ARG A 394 -6.59 -9.74 36.62
CA ARG A 394 -6.87 -9.21 37.95
C ARG A 394 -7.78 -10.15 38.75
N GLU A 395 -8.90 -10.55 38.15
CA GLU A 395 -9.88 -11.44 38.81
C GLU A 395 -9.30 -12.82 39.09
N ALA A 396 -8.49 -13.35 38.17
CA ALA A 396 -7.76 -14.60 38.37
C ALA A 396 -6.77 -14.51 39.55
N ALA A 397 -6.03 -13.41 39.65
CA ALA A 397 -5.12 -13.17 40.77
C ALA A 397 -5.86 -12.99 42.12
N ALA A 398 -7.11 -12.51 42.08
CA ALA A 398 -7.98 -12.39 43.25
C ALA A 398 -8.68 -13.71 43.64
N GLY A 399 -8.45 -14.80 42.90
CA GLY A 399 -9.07 -16.09 43.19
C GLY A 399 -10.55 -16.19 42.79
N ALA A 400 -11.06 -15.27 41.97
CA ALA A 400 -12.46 -15.28 41.53
C ALA A 400 -12.81 -16.46 40.60
N PHE A 401 -11.80 -17.12 40.03
CA PHE A 401 -11.96 -18.24 39.10
C PHE A 401 -11.25 -19.51 39.59
N ARG A 402 -11.77 -20.68 39.20
CA ARG A 402 -11.12 -21.97 39.43
C ARG A 402 -9.74 -22.01 38.74
N PRO A 403 -8.68 -22.54 39.37
CA PRO A 403 -7.34 -22.60 38.76
C PRO A 403 -7.27 -23.37 37.44
N SER A 404 -8.13 -24.37 37.25
CA SER A 404 -8.25 -25.10 35.97
C SER A 404 -8.78 -24.21 34.84
N LEU A 405 -9.79 -23.38 35.12
CA LEU A 405 -10.34 -22.43 34.15
C LEU A 405 -9.32 -21.35 33.78
N VAL A 406 -8.58 -20.82 34.77
CA VAL A 406 -7.52 -19.83 34.53
C VAL A 406 -6.45 -20.39 33.60
N ARG A 407 -5.97 -21.62 33.88
CA ARG A 407 -5.00 -22.30 33.01
C ARG A 407 -5.56 -22.56 31.62
N ALA A 408 -6.80 -23.06 31.51
CA ALA A 408 -7.43 -23.32 30.23
C ALA A 408 -7.55 -22.07 29.36
N LEU A 409 -8.00 -20.94 29.93
CA LEU A 409 -8.12 -19.67 29.21
C LEU A 409 -6.76 -19.07 28.86
N ALA A 410 -5.77 -19.15 29.75
CA ALA A 410 -4.41 -18.70 29.46
C ALA A 410 -3.77 -19.50 28.32
N VAL A 411 -3.92 -20.83 28.34
CA VAL A 411 -3.45 -21.71 27.25
C VAL A 411 -4.19 -21.39 25.96
N THR A 412 -5.52 -21.21 26.00
CA THR A 412 -6.31 -20.85 24.81
C THR A 412 -5.85 -19.53 24.21
N GLY A 413 -5.61 -18.50 25.04
CA GLY A 413 -5.10 -17.21 24.58
C GLY A 413 -3.69 -17.31 23.98
N LEU A 414 -2.82 -18.12 24.56
CA LEU A 414 -1.48 -18.39 24.02
C LEU A 414 -1.55 -19.10 22.67
N VAL A 415 -2.37 -20.16 22.56
CA VAL A 415 -2.57 -20.91 21.31
C VAL A 415 -3.17 -19.99 20.23
N ALA A 416 -4.15 -19.15 20.57
CA ALA A 416 -4.69 -18.16 19.64
C ALA A 416 -3.63 -17.16 19.18
N GLY A 417 -2.77 -16.67 20.08
CA GLY A 417 -1.65 -15.79 19.74
C GLY A 417 -0.63 -16.45 18.80
N ILE A 418 -0.27 -17.71 19.05
CA ILE A 418 0.60 -18.51 18.17
C ILE A 418 -0.08 -18.74 16.81
N GLY A 419 -1.38 -19.01 16.79
CA GLY A 419 -2.17 -19.15 15.57
C GLY A 419 -2.15 -17.87 14.72
N LEU A 420 -2.40 -16.71 15.33
CA LEU A 420 -2.30 -15.41 14.64
C LEU A 420 -0.90 -15.14 14.09
N ALA A 421 0.15 -15.48 14.86
CA ALA A 421 1.53 -15.37 14.40
C ALA A 421 1.81 -16.30 13.20
N GLY A 422 1.34 -17.55 13.25
CA GLY A 422 1.48 -18.50 12.14
C GLY A 422 0.75 -18.04 10.88
N LEU A 423 -0.49 -17.55 11.02
CA LEU A 423 -1.25 -16.97 9.91
C LEU A 423 -0.56 -15.73 9.34
N SER A 424 0.01 -14.86 10.18
CA SER A 424 0.78 -13.69 9.72
C SER A 424 2.03 -14.09 8.95
N PHE A 425 2.75 -15.10 9.45
CA PHE A 425 3.96 -15.64 8.80
C PHE A 425 3.64 -16.24 7.43
N GLN A 426 2.49 -16.91 7.29
CA GLN A 426 1.99 -17.43 6.00
C GLN A 426 1.54 -16.29 5.09
N GLN A 427 0.73 -15.36 5.60
CA GLN A 427 0.20 -14.25 4.80
C GLN A 427 1.31 -13.32 4.29
N ALA A 428 2.40 -13.13 5.04
CA ALA A 428 3.57 -12.37 4.60
C ALA A 428 4.24 -12.98 3.35
N GLN A 429 4.18 -14.31 3.19
CA GLN A 429 4.77 -15.03 2.05
C GLN A 429 3.91 -14.97 0.79
N VAL A 430 2.61 -14.63 0.90
CA VAL A 430 1.76 -14.35 -0.27
C VAL A 430 2.37 -13.22 -1.12
N TRP A 431 3.03 -12.26 -0.46
CA TRP A 431 3.67 -11.11 -1.08
C TRP A 431 5.11 -11.38 -1.55
N ARG A 432 5.53 -12.64 -1.63
CA ARG A 432 6.92 -13.00 -1.96
C ARG A 432 7.36 -12.53 -3.35
N ASN A 433 6.51 -12.67 -4.36
CA ASN A 433 6.75 -12.19 -5.70
C ASN A 433 5.42 -12.09 -6.47
N THR A 434 5.47 -11.49 -7.65
CA THR A 434 4.29 -11.28 -8.51
C THR A 434 3.51 -12.56 -8.81
N ASP A 435 4.19 -13.68 -9.09
CA ASP A 435 3.53 -14.96 -9.38
C ASP A 435 2.75 -15.48 -8.16
N THR A 436 3.41 -15.54 -7.00
CA THR A 436 2.81 -16.01 -5.74
C THR A 436 1.61 -15.16 -5.36
N LEU A 437 1.74 -13.84 -5.50
CA LEU A 437 0.69 -12.88 -5.17
C LEU A 437 -0.56 -13.09 -6.02
N TRP A 438 -0.40 -13.16 -7.34
CA TRP A 438 -1.54 -13.22 -8.25
C TRP A 438 -2.18 -14.60 -8.34
N ARG A 439 -1.40 -15.68 -8.23
CA ARG A 439 -1.95 -17.04 -8.11
C ARG A 439 -2.78 -17.16 -6.83
N TYR A 440 -2.25 -16.72 -5.70
CA TYR A 440 -3.00 -16.75 -4.43
C TYR A 440 -4.25 -15.86 -4.47
N ALA A 441 -4.19 -14.69 -5.14
CA ALA A 441 -5.35 -13.82 -5.31
C ALA A 441 -6.47 -14.49 -6.13
N VAL A 442 -6.12 -15.21 -7.21
CA VAL A 442 -7.09 -15.98 -8.01
C VAL A 442 -7.65 -17.17 -7.23
N ASP A 443 -6.82 -17.87 -6.45
CA ASP A 443 -7.27 -18.99 -5.62
C ASP A 443 -8.23 -18.53 -4.51
N SER A 444 -7.96 -17.36 -3.92
CA SER A 444 -8.78 -16.78 -2.85
C SER A 444 -10.06 -16.12 -3.38
N GLU A 445 -10.02 -15.54 -4.58
CA GLU A 445 -11.13 -14.85 -5.22
C GLU A 445 -11.28 -15.30 -6.70
N PRO A 446 -11.86 -16.49 -6.97
CA PRO A 446 -11.94 -17.06 -8.33
C PRO A 446 -12.82 -16.29 -9.33
N ASP A 447 -13.60 -15.33 -8.83
CA ASP A 447 -14.42 -14.41 -9.62
C ASP A 447 -13.83 -12.98 -9.64
N CYS A 448 -12.53 -12.83 -9.34
CA CYS A 448 -11.82 -11.56 -9.42
C CYS A 448 -11.24 -11.33 -10.83
N SER A 449 -11.91 -10.49 -11.61
CA SER A 449 -11.54 -10.11 -12.98
C SER A 449 -10.16 -9.46 -13.05
N ILE A 450 -9.82 -8.61 -12.07
CA ILE A 450 -8.51 -7.93 -11.97
C ILE A 450 -7.40 -8.90 -11.61
N CYS A 451 -7.65 -9.85 -10.71
CA CYS A 451 -6.68 -10.85 -10.29
C CYS A 451 -6.29 -11.72 -11.49
N HIS A 452 -7.28 -12.19 -12.26
CA HIS A 452 -7.05 -12.88 -13.52
C HIS A 452 -6.32 -12.00 -14.55
N GLY A 453 -6.71 -10.74 -14.71
CA GLY A 453 -6.08 -9.84 -15.68
C GLY A 453 -4.60 -9.60 -15.38
N ASN A 454 -4.25 -9.41 -14.11
CA ASN A 454 -2.86 -9.19 -13.69
C ASN A 454 -2.04 -10.49 -13.72
N LEU A 455 -2.61 -11.63 -13.34
CA LEU A 455 -1.95 -12.93 -13.52
C LEU A 455 -1.68 -13.22 -15.00
N GLY A 456 -2.68 -12.96 -15.87
CA GLY A 456 -2.55 -13.11 -17.31
C GLY A 456 -1.48 -12.20 -17.91
N ALA A 457 -1.39 -10.94 -17.46
CA ALA A 457 -0.35 -10.01 -17.90
C ALA A 457 1.04 -10.49 -17.47
N TYR A 458 1.19 -10.92 -16.22
CA TYR A 458 2.43 -11.47 -15.70
C TYR A 458 2.89 -12.71 -16.51
N LEU A 459 2.00 -13.67 -16.73
CA LEU A 459 2.30 -14.89 -17.50
C LEU A 459 2.63 -14.59 -18.97
N GLY A 460 1.89 -13.66 -19.58
CA GLY A 460 2.14 -13.19 -20.94
C GLY A 460 3.53 -12.59 -21.11
N ASN A 461 3.97 -11.76 -20.17
CA ASN A 461 5.31 -11.18 -20.15
C ASN A 461 6.42 -12.23 -19.97
N ARG A 462 6.09 -13.40 -19.42
CA ARG A 462 7.00 -14.55 -19.27
C ARG A 462 6.99 -15.49 -20.49
N GLY A 463 6.17 -15.19 -21.50
CA GLY A 463 6.02 -16.02 -22.70
C GLY A 463 5.10 -17.22 -22.53
N LEU A 464 4.39 -17.34 -21.40
CA LEU A 464 3.41 -18.40 -21.12
C LEU A 464 2.06 -18.04 -21.75
N ALA A 465 2.03 -17.98 -23.09
CA ALA A 465 0.92 -17.44 -23.86
C ALA A 465 -0.41 -18.18 -23.60
N GLU A 466 -0.41 -19.51 -23.51
CA GLU A 466 -1.64 -20.29 -23.32
C GLU A 466 -2.29 -20.08 -21.94
N GLU A 467 -1.49 -20.05 -20.86
CA GLU A 467 -2.01 -19.75 -19.52
C GLU A 467 -2.53 -18.31 -19.46
N ALA A 468 -1.83 -17.36 -20.12
CA ALA A 468 -2.27 -15.97 -20.19
C ALA A 468 -3.61 -15.82 -20.91
N LEU A 469 -3.82 -16.50 -22.04
CA LEU A 469 -5.11 -16.50 -22.77
C LEU A 469 -6.26 -16.94 -21.87
N GLN A 470 -6.11 -18.07 -21.18
CA GLN A 470 -7.15 -18.60 -20.28
C GLN A 470 -7.56 -17.58 -19.21
N HIS A 471 -6.59 -16.87 -18.63
CA HIS A 471 -6.88 -15.86 -17.62
C HIS A 471 -7.56 -14.62 -18.22
N PHE A 472 -7.14 -14.13 -19.39
CA PHE A 472 -7.84 -13.00 -20.03
C PHE A 472 -9.24 -13.35 -20.53
N GLU A 473 -9.46 -14.56 -21.01
CA GLU A 473 -10.79 -15.07 -21.34
C GLU A 473 -11.67 -15.11 -20.07
N ARG A 474 -11.12 -15.62 -18.96
CA ARG A 474 -11.82 -15.63 -17.67
C ARG A 474 -12.14 -14.22 -17.17
N THR A 475 -11.23 -13.26 -17.34
CA THR A 475 -11.46 -11.84 -17.07
C THR A 475 -12.70 -11.32 -17.82
N LEU A 476 -12.86 -11.67 -19.10
CA LEU A 476 -14.01 -11.28 -19.92
C LEU A 476 -15.30 -12.05 -19.59
N VAL A 477 -15.21 -13.29 -19.12
CA VAL A 477 -16.38 -14.03 -18.59
C VAL A 477 -16.93 -13.35 -17.33
N ILE A 478 -16.04 -12.95 -16.41
CA ILE A 478 -16.43 -12.28 -15.16
C ILE A 478 -16.90 -10.85 -15.44
N ARG A 479 -16.18 -10.12 -16.29
CA ARG A 479 -16.51 -8.75 -16.69
C ARG A 479 -16.37 -8.56 -18.20
N PRO A 480 -17.47 -8.75 -18.94
CA PRO A 480 -17.49 -8.56 -20.39
C PRO A 480 -17.15 -7.13 -20.85
N ASP A 481 -17.28 -6.15 -19.94
CA ASP A 481 -16.96 -4.75 -20.15
C ASP A 481 -15.49 -4.39 -19.85
N ASN A 482 -14.66 -5.35 -19.45
CA ASN A 482 -13.23 -5.10 -19.21
C ASN A 482 -12.46 -5.02 -20.53
N VAL A 483 -12.56 -3.85 -21.18
CA VAL A 483 -12.00 -3.63 -22.51
C VAL A 483 -10.48 -3.83 -22.55
N LYS A 484 -9.77 -3.56 -21.44
CA LYS A 484 -8.31 -3.74 -21.35
C LYS A 484 -7.88 -5.19 -21.59
N ALA A 485 -8.72 -6.17 -21.28
CA ALA A 485 -8.42 -7.57 -21.57
C ALA A 485 -8.21 -7.81 -23.07
N TYR A 486 -8.96 -7.11 -23.94
CA TYR A 486 -8.79 -7.24 -25.40
C TYR A 486 -7.44 -6.70 -25.91
N HIS A 487 -6.86 -5.70 -25.25
CA HIS A 487 -5.51 -5.24 -25.60
C HIS A 487 -4.48 -6.35 -25.36
N HIS A 488 -4.56 -7.02 -24.21
CA HIS A 488 -3.65 -8.11 -23.88
C HIS A 488 -3.91 -9.37 -24.71
N LEU A 489 -5.18 -9.74 -24.95
CA LEU A 489 -5.51 -10.82 -25.89
C LEU A 489 -4.93 -10.54 -27.28
N GLY A 490 -5.05 -9.30 -27.77
CA GLY A 490 -4.45 -8.86 -29.02
C GLY A 490 -2.93 -9.12 -29.06
N TYR A 491 -2.25 -8.75 -27.99
CA TYR A 491 -0.81 -8.94 -27.85
C TYR A 491 -0.42 -10.43 -27.81
N ILE A 492 -1.12 -11.24 -27.03
CA ILE A 492 -0.82 -12.66 -26.88
C ILE A 492 -1.12 -13.43 -28.18
N HIS A 493 -2.24 -13.17 -28.85
CA HIS A 493 -2.53 -13.74 -30.16
C HIS A 493 -1.47 -13.35 -31.20
N ALA A 494 -1.01 -12.09 -31.21
CA ALA A 494 0.05 -11.65 -32.11
C ALA A 494 1.38 -12.38 -31.85
N MET A 495 1.74 -12.61 -30.58
CA MET A 495 2.92 -13.41 -30.21
C MET A 495 2.84 -14.86 -30.70
N LYS A 496 1.64 -15.44 -30.75
CA LYS A 496 1.39 -16.80 -31.26
C LYS A 496 1.32 -16.88 -32.79
N GLY A 497 1.36 -15.75 -33.49
CA GLY A 497 1.14 -15.69 -34.94
C GLY A 497 -0.34 -15.76 -35.36
N GLU A 498 -1.27 -15.69 -34.40
CA GLU A 498 -2.72 -15.70 -34.60
C GLU A 498 -3.20 -14.27 -34.95
N TYR A 499 -2.71 -13.75 -36.08
CA TYR A 499 -2.83 -12.32 -36.39
C TYR A 499 -4.27 -11.87 -36.67
N LYS A 500 -5.17 -12.77 -37.09
CA LYS A 500 -6.59 -12.43 -37.33
C LYS A 500 -7.31 -12.15 -36.01
N GLU A 501 -7.10 -13.02 -35.03
CA GLU A 501 -7.62 -12.94 -33.67
C GLU A 501 -7.03 -11.73 -32.93
N ALA A 502 -5.74 -11.47 -33.14
CA ALA A 502 -5.06 -10.29 -32.63
C ALA A 502 -5.70 -8.99 -33.14
N ALA A 503 -5.89 -8.89 -34.47
CA ALA A 503 -6.50 -7.72 -35.10
C ALA A 503 -7.94 -7.49 -34.59
N ALA A 504 -8.74 -8.55 -34.48
CA ALA A 504 -10.11 -8.46 -33.95
C ALA A 504 -10.13 -7.99 -32.48
N SER A 505 -9.18 -8.44 -31.66
CA SER A 505 -9.05 -8.04 -30.26
C SER A 505 -8.64 -6.56 -30.15
N TYR A 506 -7.63 -6.12 -30.91
CA TYR A 506 -7.26 -4.71 -30.95
C TYR A 506 -8.38 -3.81 -31.47
N GLU A 507 -9.16 -4.25 -32.47
CA GLU A 507 -10.32 -3.50 -32.94
C GLU A 507 -11.36 -3.28 -31.82
N LYS A 508 -11.67 -4.32 -31.03
CA LYS A 508 -12.56 -4.20 -29.87
C LYS A 508 -12.01 -3.24 -28.82
N TYR A 509 -10.70 -3.26 -28.55
CA TYR A 509 -10.06 -2.34 -27.62
C TYR A 509 -10.09 -0.88 -28.11
N LEU A 510 -9.65 -0.65 -29.35
CA LEU A 510 -9.52 0.67 -29.96
C LEU A 510 -10.88 1.36 -30.21
N LYS A 511 -11.99 0.60 -30.26
CA LYS A 511 -13.35 1.19 -30.25
C LYS A 511 -13.62 2.04 -29.00
N ARG A 512 -13.00 1.73 -27.86
CA ARG A 512 -13.14 2.52 -26.61
C ARG A 512 -11.93 3.39 -26.31
N HIS A 513 -10.77 2.99 -26.80
CA HIS A 513 -9.51 3.73 -26.65
C HIS A 513 -8.95 4.12 -28.03
N PRO A 514 -9.64 4.99 -28.80
CA PRO A 514 -9.29 5.27 -30.19
C PRO A 514 -7.94 5.97 -30.38
N ASN A 515 -7.39 6.53 -29.30
CA ASN A 515 -6.15 7.30 -29.29
C ASN A 515 -5.05 6.64 -28.45
N ASP A 516 -5.14 5.32 -28.21
CA ASP A 516 -4.05 4.58 -27.58
C ASP A 516 -2.96 4.28 -28.61
N ALA A 517 -1.83 4.98 -28.52
CA ALA A 517 -0.74 4.88 -29.49
C ALA A 517 -0.10 3.49 -29.51
N ASP A 518 0.03 2.82 -28.37
CA ASP A 518 0.67 1.51 -28.28
C ASP A 518 -0.22 0.44 -28.92
N ALA A 519 -1.52 0.48 -28.61
CA ALA A 519 -2.50 -0.42 -29.23
C ALA A 519 -2.63 -0.19 -30.75
N LEU A 520 -2.61 1.08 -31.21
CA LEU A 520 -2.59 1.39 -32.64
C LEU A 520 -1.30 0.88 -33.31
N THR A 521 -0.16 1.01 -32.65
CA THR A 521 1.14 0.52 -33.14
C THR A 521 1.14 -1.00 -33.30
N ASN A 522 0.63 -1.71 -32.29
CA ASN A 522 0.53 -3.17 -32.30
C ASN A 522 -0.50 -3.66 -33.32
N MET A 523 -1.63 -2.98 -33.47
CA MET A 523 -2.60 -3.24 -34.53
C MET A 523 -1.97 -3.06 -35.92
N GLY A 524 -1.19 -1.99 -36.12
CA GLY A 524 -0.43 -1.76 -37.35
C GLY A 524 0.53 -2.90 -37.66
N ALA A 525 1.35 -3.33 -36.70
CA ALA A 525 2.25 -4.48 -36.86
C ALA A 525 1.48 -5.78 -37.18
N THR A 526 0.33 -5.98 -36.55
CA THR A 526 -0.54 -7.13 -36.79
C THR A 526 -1.10 -7.12 -38.22
N LEU A 527 -1.53 -5.96 -38.72
CA LEU A 527 -2.02 -5.79 -40.10
C LEU A 527 -0.92 -5.99 -41.13
N MET A 528 0.31 -5.54 -40.85
CA MET A 528 1.49 -5.84 -41.68
C MET A 528 1.71 -7.35 -41.80
N SER A 529 1.62 -8.07 -40.68
CA SER A 529 1.79 -9.54 -40.64
C SER A 529 0.66 -10.29 -41.36
N LEU A 530 -0.51 -9.67 -41.51
CA LEU A 530 -1.62 -10.17 -42.33
C LEU A 530 -1.48 -9.85 -43.83
N GLY A 531 -0.41 -9.16 -44.26
CA GLY A 531 -0.25 -8.73 -45.65
C GLY A 531 -1.21 -7.59 -46.04
N ARG A 532 -1.64 -6.76 -45.08
CA ARG A 532 -2.57 -5.63 -45.28
C ARG A 532 -1.86 -4.29 -45.01
N PRO A 533 -0.78 -3.95 -45.74
CA PRO A 533 0.05 -2.79 -45.43
C PRO A 533 -0.67 -1.44 -45.66
N GLY A 534 -1.65 -1.39 -46.57
CA GLY A 534 -2.48 -0.19 -46.78
C GLY A 534 -3.31 0.17 -45.54
N GLU A 535 -3.96 -0.81 -44.91
CA GLU A 535 -4.72 -0.57 -43.68
C GLU A 535 -3.80 -0.31 -42.48
N ALA A 536 -2.64 -0.96 -42.43
CA ALA A 536 -1.62 -0.68 -41.42
C ALA A 536 -1.18 0.79 -41.46
N LEU A 537 -1.00 1.35 -42.66
CA LEU A 537 -0.59 2.75 -42.85
C LEU A 537 -1.59 3.72 -42.21
N ASP A 538 -2.89 3.52 -42.39
CA ASP A 538 -3.93 4.38 -41.81
C ASP A 538 -3.90 4.36 -40.27
N VAL A 539 -3.78 3.16 -39.69
CA VAL A 539 -3.72 2.97 -38.24
C VAL A 539 -2.43 3.57 -37.67
N LEU A 540 -1.30 3.36 -38.33
CA LEU A 540 0.01 3.85 -37.89
C LEU A 540 0.14 5.37 -38.03
N ARG A 541 -0.46 5.99 -39.05
CA ARG A 541 -0.54 7.46 -39.15
C ARG A 541 -1.33 8.08 -38.01
N ARG A 542 -2.35 7.38 -37.48
CA ARG A 542 -3.03 7.81 -36.26
C ARG A 542 -2.11 7.71 -35.05
N ALA A 543 -1.38 6.59 -34.92
CA ALA A 543 -0.39 6.41 -33.85
C ALA A 543 0.69 7.50 -33.87
N GLU A 544 1.19 7.87 -35.06
CA GLU A 544 2.18 8.94 -35.24
C GLU A 544 1.67 10.30 -34.78
N LYS A 545 0.42 10.66 -35.09
CA LYS A 545 -0.16 11.92 -34.61
C LYS A 545 -0.20 12.02 -33.09
N ILE A 546 -0.34 10.88 -32.40
CA ILE A 546 -0.41 10.81 -30.94
C ILE A 546 1.00 10.78 -30.33
N ASN A 547 1.91 9.98 -30.91
CA ASN A 547 3.28 9.83 -30.44
C ASN A 547 4.28 9.85 -31.62
N PRO A 548 4.66 11.04 -32.12
CA PRO A 548 5.51 11.17 -33.30
C PRO A 548 6.96 10.72 -33.06
N ASN A 549 7.39 10.69 -31.80
CA ASN A 549 8.74 10.30 -31.37
C ASN A 549 8.80 8.84 -30.89
N SER A 550 7.80 8.01 -31.20
CA SER A 550 7.90 6.57 -30.92
C SER A 550 8.78 5.87 -31.96
N PRO A 551 9.88 5.21 -31.56
CA PRO A 551 10.71 4.47 -32.50
C PRO A 551 9.96 3.25 -33.09
N PHE A 552 9.00 2.67 -32.35
CA PHE A 552 8.16 1.56 -32.84
C PHE A 552 7.18 2.03 -33.91
N VAL A 553 6.50 3.16 -33.71
CA VAL A 553 5.59 3.76 -34.71
C VAL A 553 6.36 4.06 -36.00
N ASN A 554 7.49 4.76 -35.89
CA ASN A 554 8.31 5.12 -37.05
C ASN A 554 8.87 3.89 -37.78
N THR A 555 9.27 2.85 -37.03
CA THR A 555 9.70 1.58 -37.64
C THR A 555 8.56 0.97 -38.45
N ASN A 556 7.39 0.76 -37.84
CA ASN A 556 6.26 0.12 -38.49
C ASN A 556 5.72 0.94 -39.68
N LEU A 557 5.74 2.27 -39.60
CA LEU A 557 5.41 3.15 -40.73
C LEU A 557 6.37 2.98 -41.90
N GLY A 558 7.68 2.92 -41.62
CA GLY A 558 8.69 2.67 -42.66
C GLY A 558 8.40 1.37 -43.40
N TYR A 559 8.14 0.28 -42.67
CA TYR A 559 7.75 -1.00 -43.27
C TYR A 559 6.45 -0.91 -44.09
N ALA A 560 5.39 -0.29 -43.55
CA ALA A 560 4.11 -0.14 -44.23
C ALA A 560 4.20 0.68 -45.54
N ILE A 561 4.97 1.76 -45.53
CA ILE A 561 5.16 2.63 -46.70
C ILE A 561 5.93 1.90 -47.80
N GLY A 562 7.00 1.19 -47.45
CA GLY A 562 7.74 0.44 -48.46
C GLY A 562 6.97 -0.77 -49.00
N ASP A 563 6.21 -1.48 -48.16
CA ASP A 563 5.36 -2.62 -48.59
C ASP A 563 4.14 -2.17 -49.42
N THR A 564 3.80 -0.87 -49.42
CA THR A 564 2.83 -0.27 -50.36
C THR A 564 3.47 0.26 -51.64
N GLY A 565 4.75 -0.06 -51.90
CA GLY A 565 5.46 0.25 -53.15
C GLY A 565 6.25 1.56 -53.14
N HIS A 566 6.47 2.19 -51.98
CA HIS A 566 7.17 3.48 -51.86
C HIS A 566 8.48 3.35 -51.05
N PRO A 567 9.47 2.53 -51.48
CA PRO A 567 10.66 2.22 -50.69
C PRO A 567 11.52 3.46 -50.37
N ALA A 568 11.57 4.46 -51.25
CA ALA A 568 12.29 5.72 -50.98
C ALA A 568 11.67 6.52 -49.83
N GLU A 569 10.34 6.56 -49.75
CA GLU A 569 9.59 7.26 -48.70
C GLU A 569 9.64 6.55 -47.34
N SER A 570 10.03 5.27 -47.31
CA SER A 570 10.21 4.52 -46.07
C SER A 570 11.45 4.96 -45.26
N LEU A 571 12.52 5.37 -45.95
CA LEU A 571 13.83 5.60 -45.34
C LEU A 571 13.82 6.71 -44.27
N PRO A 572 13.15 7.86 -44.45
CA PRO A 572 13.10 8.89 -43.43
C PRO A 572 12.50 8.40 -42.11
N TYR A 573 11.48 7.54 -42.16
CA TYR A 573 10.84 6.98 -40.96
C TYR A 573 11.78 6.00 -40.24
N LEU A 574 12.42 5.09 -40.98
CA LEU A 574 13.38 4.16 -40.42
C LEU A 574 14.61 4.88 -39.81
N ARG A 575 15.12 5.91 -40.49
CA ARG A 575 16.21 6.76 -39.98
C ARG A 575 15.78 7.55 -38.74
N ARG A 576 14.54 8.03 -38.68
CA ARG A 576 14.01 8.70 -37.48
C ARG A 576 13.93 7.73 -36.31
N ALA A 577 13.45 6.50 -36.52
CA ALA A 577 13.43 5.46 -35.49
C ALA A 577 14.84 5.18 -34.94
N ILE A 578 15.84 5.06 -35.81
CA ILE A 578 17.26 4.88 -35.43
C ILE A 578 17.80 6.11 -34.70
N GLY A 579 17.46 7.32 -35.13
CA GLY A 579 17.88 8.55 -34.46
C GLY A 579 17.32 8.69 -33.04
N ILE A 580 16.12 8.13 -32.78
CA ILE A 580 15.52 8.07 -31.44
C ILE A 580 16.14 6.92 -30.62
N LYS A 581 16.27 5.75 -31.22
CA LYS A 581 16.78 4.53 -30.59
C LYS A 581 17.61 3.71 -31.58
N TRP A 582 18.93 3.90 -31.54
CA TRP A 582 19.85 3.36 -32.55
C TRP A 582 20.10 1.85 -32.42
N ASP A 583 19.92 1.28 -31.23
CA ASP A 583 20.17 -0.12 -30.90
C ASP A 583 18.98 -1.05 -31.25
N MET A 584 17.93 -0.52 -31.90
CA MET A 584 16.83 -1.33 -32.42
C MET A 584 17.20 -2.00 -33.75
N ALA A 585 17.28 -3.33 -33.78
CA ALA A 585 17.59 -4.11 -34.99
C ALA A 585 16.55 -3.96 -36.12
N HIS A 586 15.26 -3.90 -35.79
CA HIS A 586 14.16 -3.86 -36.76
C HIS A 586 14.24 -2.73 -37.81
N PRO A 587 14.48 -1.45 -37.46
CA PRO A 587 14.63 -0.39 -38.45
C PRO A 587 15.90 -0.54 -39.30
N TRP A 588 17.00 -1.09 -38.77
CA TRP A 588 18.19 -1.42 -39.57
C TRP A 588 17.90 -2.51 -40.59
N SER A 589 17.17 -3.56 -40.21
CA SER A 589 16.69 -4.59 -41.14
C SER A 589 15.82 -4.00 -42.25
N GLY A 590 15.00 -2.99 -41.92
CA GLY A 590 14.17 -2.28 -42.90
C GLY A 590 15.04 -1.51 -43.90
N LEU A 591 16.08 -0.82 -43.41
CA LEU A 591 17.04 -0.12 -44.27
C LEU A 591 17.77 -1.09 -45.20
N VAL A 592 18.24 -2.24 -44.68
CA VAL A 592 18.88 -3.28 -45.52
C VAL A 592 17.96 -3.70 -46.66
N ARG A 593 16.70 -4.03 -46.34
CA ARG A 593 15.72 -4.46 -47.33
C ARG A 593 15.48 -3.38 -48.40
N PHE A 594 15.10 -2.17 -47.97
CA PHE A 594 14.68 -1.13 -48.90
C PHE A 594 15.83 -0.51 -49.70
N PHE A 595 17.04 -0.39 -49.13
CA PHE A 595 18.20 0.02 -49.92
C PHE A 595 18.48 -0.96 -51.06
N SER A 596 18.30 -2.25 -50.82
CA SER A 596 18.53 -3.27 -51.84
C SER A 596 17.46 -3.29 -52.91
N GLU A 597 16.19 -3.12 -52.54
CA GLU A 597 15.12 -2.93 -53.50
C GLU A 597 15.36 -1.71 -54.41
N MET A 598 16.04 -0.68 -53.90
CA MET A 598 16.45 0.51 -54.66
C MET A 598 17.81 0.40 -55.37
N GLY A 599 18.50 -0.75 -55.30
CA GLY A 599 19.84 -0.94 -55.89
C GLY A 599 20.98 -0.19 -55.18
N GLN A 600 20.76 0.33 -53.97
CA GLN A 600 21.77 1.07 -53.18
C GLN A 600 22.64 0.11 -52.36
N HIS A 601 23.42 -0.73 -53.05
CA HIS A 601 24.14 -1.84 -52.44
C HIS A 601 25.16 -1.44 -51.35
N ASP A 602 25.84 -0.30 -51.48
CA ASP A 602 26.80 0.16 -50.46
C ASP A 602 26.11 0.60 -49.16
N ALA A 603 24.97 1.27 -49.28
CA ALA A 603 24.14 1.66 -48.14
C ALA A 603 23.53 0.42 -47.45
N ALA A 604 23.07 -0.55 -48.24
CA ALA A 604 22.57 -1.83 -47.74
C ALA A 604 23.66 -2.61 -46.97
N ARG A 605 24.89 -2.71 -47.53
CA ARG A 605 26.04 -3.36 -46.86
C ARG A 605 26.39 -2.67 -45.54
N THR A 606 26.38 -1.34 -45.51
CA THR A 606 26.63 -0.58 -44.28
C THR A 606 25.57 -0.86 -43.21
N ALA A 607 24.29 -0.80 -43.57
CA ALA A 607 23.19 -1.11 -42.65
C ALA A 607 23.24 -2.57 -42.17
N LEU A 608 23.63 -3.51 -43.05
CA LEU A 608 23.76 -4.93 -42.71
C LEU A 608 24.91 -5.19 -41.73
N GLY A 609 26.04 -4.47 -41.87
CA GLY A 609 27.14 -4.53 -40.92
C GLY A 609 26.72 -4.14 -39.50
N ILE A 610 25.95 -3.05 -39.38
CA ILE A 610 25.40 -2.60 -38.09
C ILE A 610 24.36 -3.59 -37.57
N LEU A 611 23.44 -4.05 -38.42
CA LEU A 611 22.45 -5.06 -38.05
C LEU A 611 23.13 -6.34 -37.52
N ARG A 612 24.23 -6.79 -38.14
CA ARG A 612 24.99 -7.97 -37.70
C ARG A 612 25.60 -7.77 -36.31
N MET A 613 25.97 -6.55 -35.94
CA MET A 613 26.44 -6.24 -34.58
C MET A 613 25.30 -6.26 -33.55
N LEU A 614 24.09 -5.84 -33.95
CA LEU A 614 22.92 -5.74 -33.07
C LEU A 614 22.18 -7.07 -32.91
N ASP A 615 21.92 -7.76 -34.02
CA ASP A 615 21.19 -9.02 -34.09
C ASP A 615 21.72 -9.88 -35.27
N PRO A 616 22.70 -10.76 -35.00
CA PRO A 616 23.28 -11.65 -36.00
C PRO A 616 22.25 -12.57 -36.67
N VAL A 617 21.22 -12.99 -35.93
CA VAL A 617 20.19 -13.91 -36.43
C VAL A 617 19.30 -13.18 -37.43
N MET A 618 18.83 -11.98 -37.09
CA MET A 618 18.05 -11.15 -38.00
C MET A 618 18.87 -10.76 -39.24
N ALA A 619 20.15 -10.41 -39.06
CA ALA A 619 21.05 -10.12 -40.18
C ALA A 619 21.16 -11.30 -41.17
N SER A 620 21.26 -12.53 -40.66
CA SER A 620 21.34 -13.73 -41.53
C SER A 620 20.08 -13.92 -42.38
N ARG A 621 18.90 -13.60 -41.82
CA ARG A 621 17.60 -13.68 -42.53
C ARG A 621 17.39 -12.55 -43.53
N ALA A 622 17.94 -11.37 -43.23
CA ALA A 622 17.93 -10.21 -44.13
C ALA A 622 18.96 -10.34 -45.29
N SER A 623 19.80 -11.39 -45.27
CA SER A 623 20.86 -11.64 -46.25
C SER A 623 20.59 -12.72 -47.33
N PRO A 624 19.40 -12.85 -47.99
CA PRO A 624 19.25 -13.86 -49.04
C PRO A 624 20.11 -13.63 -50.30
N TRP A 625 20.67 -12.43 -50.51
CA TRP A 625 21.26 -12.01 -51.80
C TRP A 625 22.68 -11.43 -51.69
N ALA A 626 23.40 -11.67 -50.60
CA ALA A 626 24.76 -11.13 -50.38
C ALA A 626 25.82 -12.22 -50.05
N ILE A 627 25.72 -13.39 -50.67
CA ILE A 627 26.86 -14.29 -50.87
C ILE A 627 26.97 -14.56 -52.37
N GLU A 628 27.38 -13.55 -53.13
CA GLU A 628 28.34 -13.80 -54.19
C GLU A 628 29.65 -13.16 -53.74
N THR A 629 30.60 -14.05 -53.46
CA THR A 629 32.03 -13.83 -53.24
C THR A 629 32.60 -12.63 -53.99
N TRP A 630 33.48 -11.85 -53.36
CA TRP A 630 34.94 -11.91 -53.53
C TRP A 630 35.63 -11.19 -52.35
#